data_AF-A0A9E5RRH3-F1
#
_entry.id   AF-A0A9E5RRH3-F1
#
_cell.length_a   1.000
_cell.length_b   1.000
_cell.length_c   1.000
_cell.angle_alpha   90.00
_cell.angle_beta   90.00
_cell.angle_gamma   90.00
#
_symmetry.space_group_name_H-M   'P 1'
#
loop_
_entity.id
_entity.type
_entity.pdbx_description
1 polymer ?
#
loop_
_entity_poly.entity_id
_entity_poly.type
_entity_poly.pdbx_seq_one_letter_code
_entity_poly.pdbx_strand_id
1 'polypeptide(L)'
;MIEGDLSEMEPKMKQIKVKQENVAIDNNAIPESLKRTLDNIAAKAADRKDEVVNALSNEQPAKSRMVEDSYVQCTWWEGCYYCQDEDKNWHRVKCFT
;
A
#
# COMPACT_ATOMS: atom_id res chain seq x y z
N MET A 1 50.72 29.77 -37.41
CA MET A 1 49.29 30.09 -37.18
C MET A 1 48.46 29.01 -37.84
N ILE A 2 48.11 27.97 -37.09
CA ILE A 2 46.99 27.05 -37.38
C ILE A 2 46.52 26.60 -36.01
N GLU A 3 45.45 27.22 -35.54
CA GLU A 3 44.72 26.85 -34.33
C GLU A 3 43.91 25.59 -34.65
N GLY A 4 44.18 24.50 -33.94
CA GLY A 4 43.45 23.24 -34.03
C GLY A 4 42.81 22.96 -32.69
N ASP A 5 41.64 23.55 -32.46
CA ASP A 5 40.82 23.38 -31.26
C ASP A 5 40.22 21.96 -31.28
N LEU A 6 40.85 21.04 -30.54
CA LEU A 6 40.29 19.71 -30.32
C LEU A 6 39.34 19.81 -29.12
N SER A 7 38.07 19.99 -29.44
CA SER A 7 36.95 19.98 -28.50
C SER A 7 36.89 18.65 -27.75
N GLU A 8 37.36 18.64 -26.49
CA GLU A 8 37.05 17.57 -25.54
C GLU A 8 35.63 17.76 -25.00
N MET A 9 34.70 17.02 -25.61
CA MET A 9 33.30 16.93 -25.19
C MET A 9 33.21 16.07 -23.94
N GLU A 10 33.27 16.67 -22.76
CA GLU A 10 32.97 15.96 -21.52
C GLU A 10 31.48 15.53 -21.48
N PRO A 11 31.16 14.27 -21.16
CA PRO A 11 29.78 13.82 -21.04
C PRO A 11 29.15 14.44 -19.78
N LYS A 12 28.18 15.34 -19.99
CA LYS A 12 27.32 15.87 -18.92
C LYS A 12 26.47 14.72 -18.35
N MET A 13 26.96 14.09 -17.29
CA MET A 13 26.15 13.23 -16.43
C MET A 13 24.97 14.05 -15.89
N LYS A 14 23.79 13.86 -16.48
CA LYS A 14 22.54 14.39 -15.97
C LYS A 14 22.27 13.69 -14.63
N GLN A 15 22.48 14.40 -13.53
CA GLN A 15 21.96 14.01 -12.23
C GLN A 15 20.45 13.87 -12.35
N ILE A 16 19.97 12.64 -12.32
CA ILE A 16 18.56 12.34 -12.12
C ILE A 16 18.27 12.76 -10.69
N LYS A 17 17.73 13.96 -10.52
CA LYS A 17 17.19 14.45 -9.26
C LYS A 17 15.93 13.64 -9.01
N VAL A 18 16.07 12.53 -8.29
CA VAL A 18 14.95 11.79 -7.74
C VAL A 18 14.13 12.81 -6.95
N LYS A 19 12.94 13.15 -7.48
CA LYS A 19 11.96 13.89 -6.71
C LYS A 19 11.55 12.94 -5.60
N GLN A 20 12.20 13.10 -4.46
CA GLN A 20 11.77 12.50 -3.22
C GLN A 20 10.43 13.16 -2.92
N GLU A 21 9.36 12.55 -3.43
CA GLU A 21 8.02 12.88 -3.01
C GLU A 21 8.00 12.69 -1.50
N ASN A 22 7.83 13.81 -0.79
CA ASN A 22 7.49 13.83 0.62
C ASN A 22 6.14 13.12 0.76
N VAL A 23 6.16 11.78 0.74
CA VAL A 23 5.06 10.96 1.17
C VAL A 23 4.95 11.24 2.66
N ALA A 24 3.97 12.05 3.04
CA ALA A 24 3.46 12.07 4.39
C ALA A 24 3.18 10.61 4.74
N ILE A 25 4.01 10.04 5.60
CA ILE A 25 3.81 8.67 6.09
C ILE A 25 2.65 8.77 7.07
N ASP A 26 1.45 8.80 6.53
CA ASP A 26 0.27 8.35 7.25
C ASP A 26 0.62 6.92 7.68
N ASN A 27 0.82 6.70 8.98
CA ASN A 27 1.33 5.43 9.51
C ASN A 27 0.40 4.23 9.26
N ASN A 28 -0.74 4.46 8.58
CA ASN A 28 -1.69 3.46 8.13
C ASN A 28 -1.87 3.40 6.59
N ALA A 29 -1.26 4.31 5.83
CA ALA A 29 -1.37 4.33 4.38
C ALA A 29 -0.52 3.20 3.79
N ILE A 30 -1.18 2.22 3.19
CA ILE A 30 -0.50 1.17 2.44
C ILE A 30 -0.10 1.65 1.05
N PRO A 31 1.06 1.19 0.53
CA PRO A 31 1.60 1.67 -0.74
C PRO A 31 0.65 1.36 -1.90
N GLU A 32 0.64 2.23 -2.92
CA GLU A 32 -0.28 2.10 -4.05
C GLU A 32 -0.13 0.76 -4.80
N SER A 33 1.10 0.25 -4.89
CA SER A 33 1.37 -1.08 -5.45
C SER A 33 0.63 -2.19 -4.70
N LEU A 34 0.63 -2.14 -3.37
CA LEU A 34 -0.11 -3.10 -2.53
C LEU A 34 -1.61 -2.89 -2.66
N LYS A 35 -2.09 -1.64 -2.68
CA LYS A 35 -3.51 -1.32 -2.92
C LYS A 35 -4.02 -1.99 -4.21
N ARG A 36 -3.31 -1.82 -5.32
CA ARG A 36 -3.66 -2.45 -6.60
C ARG A 36 -3.68 -3.98 -6.51
N THR A 37 -2.73 -4.57 -5.78
CA THR A 37 -2.71 -6.02 -5.55
C THR A 37 -3.93 -6.48 -4.75
N LEU A 38 -4.25 -5.79 -3.66
CA LEU A 38 -5.41 -6.09 -2.82
C LEU A 38 -6.72 -5.95 -3.60
N ASP A 39 -6.89 -4.90 -4.40
CA ASP A 39 -8.06 -4.73 -5.29
C ASP A 39 -8.20 -5.89 -6.28
N ASN A 40 -7.09 -6.33 -6.89
CA ASN A 40 -7.10 -7.48 -7.81
C ASN A 40 -7.46 -8.80 -7.13
N ILE A 41 -7.04 -8.98 -5.87
CA ILE A 41 -7.35 -10.18 -5.09
C ILE A 41 -8.81 -10.13 -4.64
N ALA A 42 -9.25 -9.00 -4.10
CA ALA A 42 -10.62 -8.80 -3.63
C ALA A 42 -11.65 -8.97 -4.76
N ALA A 43 -11.31 -8.59 -5.99
CA ALA A 43 -12.14 -8.85 -7.15
C ALA A 43 -12.28 -10.34 -7.52
N LYS A 44 -11.43 -11.22 -7.01
CA LYS A 44 -11.36 -12.66 -7.35
C LYS A 44 -11.60 -13.58 -6.16
N ALA A 45 -11.40 -13.10 -4.95
CA ALA A 45 -11.53 -13.83 -3.71
C ALA A 45 -12.90 -13.56 -3.09
N ALA A 46 -13.37 -14.51 -2.28
CA ALA A 46 -14.54 -14.27 -1.43
C ALA A 46 -14.19 -13.21 -0.38
N ASP A 47 -15.18 -12.37 -0.05
CA ASP A 47 -15.09 -11.48 1.09
C ASP A 47 -14.84 -12.28 2.37
N ARG A 48 -13.87 -11.82 3.17
CA ARG A 48 -13.47 -12.46 4.43
C ARG A 48 -13.82 -11.61 5.64
N LYS A 49 -14.76 -10.67 5.52
CA LYS A 49 -15.12 -9.76 6.62
C LYS A 49 -15.57 -10.54 7.86
N ASP A 50 -16.46 -11.51 7.72
CA ASP A 50 -16.92 -12.37 8.83
C ASP A 50 -15.77 -13.12 9.53
N GLU A 51 -14.81 -13.63 8.75
CA GLU A 51 -13.61 -14.31 9.26
C GLU A 51 -12.76 -13.35 10.11
N VAL A 52 -12.57 -12.12 9.62
CA VAL A 52 -11.81 -11.07 10.33
C VAL A 52 -12.52 -10.61 11.59
N VAL A 53 -13.84 -10.36 11.52
CA VAL A 53 -14.67 -9.99 12.67
C VAL A 53 -14.58 -11.09 13.74
N ASN A 54 -14.80 -12.35 13.38
CA ASN A 54 -14.72 -13.47 14.32
C ASN A 54 -13.31 -13.61 14.93
N ALA A 55 -12.25 -13.47 14.12
CA ALA A 55 -10.86 -13.53 14.59
C ALA A 55 -10.49 -12.36 15.51
N LEU A 56 -11.14 -11.20 15.39
CA LEU A 56 -10.93 -10.05 16.26
C LEU A 56 -11.85 -10.03 17.47
N SER A 57 -13.02 -10.67 17.42
CA SER A 57 -14.02 -10.61 18.49
C SER A 57 -13.47 -11.11 19.83
N ASN A 58 -12.56 -12.09 19.81
CA ASN A 58 -11.94 -12.61 21.03
C ASN A 58 -10.75 -11.78 21.53
N GLU A 59 -9.93 -11.25 20.63
CA GLU A 59 -8.67 -10.57 21.00
C GLU A 59 -8.81 -9.06 21.11
N GLN A 60 -9.60 -8.45 20.23
CA GLN A 60 -9.77 -7.00 20.09
C GLN A 60 -11.23 -6.68 19.72
N PRO A 61 -12.18 -6.83 20.65
CA PRO A 61 -13.61 -6.69 20.37
C PRO A 61 -13.99 -5.29 19.84
N ALA A 62 -13.31 -4.24 20.29
CA ALA A 62 -13.51 -2.89 19.76
C ALA A 62 -13.12 -2.79 18.28
N LYS A 63 -12.04 -3.46 17.87
CA LYS A 63 -11.57 -3.49 16.48
C LYS A 63 -12.45 -4.38 15.61
N SER A 64 -12.95 -5.48 16.17
CA SER A 64 -13.94 -6.34 15.51
C SER A 64 -15.18 -5.53 15.12
N ARG A 65 -15.71 -4.76 16.06
CA ARG A 65 -16.89 -3.91 15.84
C ARG A 65 -16.63 -2.80 14.82
N MET A 66 -15.45 -2.18 14.85
CA MET A 66 -15.03 -1.23 13.81
C MET A 66 -14.98 -1.90 12.42
N VAL A 67 -14.50 -3.14 12.32
CA VAL A 67 -14.45 -3.84 11.04
C VAL A 67 -15.84 -4.15 10.52
N GLU A 68 -16.73 -4.59 11.40
CA GLU A 68 -18.12 -4.86 11.08
C GLU A 68 -18.85 -3.60 10.57
N ASP A 69 -18.60 -2.44 11.19
CA ASP A 69 -19.33 -1.20 10.91
C ASP A 69 -18.70 -0.36 9.78
N SER A 70 -17.37 -0.27 9.71
CA SER A 70 -16.65 0.71 8.88
C SER A 70 -16.02 0.16 7.61
N TYR A 71 -15.93 -1.16 7.44
CA TYR A 71 -15.33 -1.77 6.25
C TYR A 71 -16.36 -2.50 5.39
N VAL A 72 -16.22 -2.38 4.06
CA VAL A 72 -17.13 -2.99 3.09
C VAL A 72 -16.69 -4.40 2.70
N GLN A 73 -15.39 -4.66 2.67
CA GLN A 73 -14.84 -5.98 2.37
C GLN A 73 -13.47 -6.18 3.03
N CYS A 74 -13.09 -7.44 3.24
CA CYS A 74 -11.77 -7.81 3.73
C CYS A 74 -11.16 -8.92 2.88
N THR A 75 -9.84 -8.86 2.73
CA THR A 75 -9.03 -9.86 2.03
C THR A 75 -7.81 -10.24 2.85
N TRP A 76 -7.21 -11.38 2.50
CA TRP A 76 -5.99 -11.88 3.12
C TRP A 76 -4.83 -11.78 2.14
N TRP A 77 -3.72 -11.19 2.57
CA TRP A 77 -2.50 -11.06 1.79
C TRP A 77 -1.28 -11.22 2.68
N GLU A 78 -0.37 -12.12 2.30
CA GLU A 78 0.93 -12.33 2.96
C GLU A 78 0.87 -12.40 4.49
N GLY A 79 -0.08 -13.17 5.03
CA GLY A 79 -0.20 -13.37 6.49
C GLY A 79 -0.94 -12.25 7.22
N CYS A 80 -1.44 -11.24 6.52
CA CYS A 80 -2.22 -10.14 7.10
C CYS A 80 -3.61 -10.01 6.47
N TYR A 81 -4.60 -9.69 7.30
CA TYR A 81 -5.91 -9.24 6.84
C TYR A 81 -5.89 -7.73 6.58
N TYR A 82 -6.40 -7.38 5.40
CA TYR A 82 -6.61 -6.02 4.96
C TYR A 82 -8.11 -5.82 4.69
N CYS A 83 -8.66 -4.73 5.16
CA CYS A 83 -10.06 -4.39 4.93
C CYS A 83 -10.18 -3.06 4.20
N GLN A 84 -11.12 -2.98 3.26
CA GLN A 84 -11.40 -1.80 2.47
C GLN A 84 -12.58 -1.05 3.09
N ASP A 85 -12.45 0.26 3.24
CA ASP A 85 -13.55 1.16 3.64
C ASP A 85 -14.42 1.59 2.45
N GLU A 86 -15.46 2.36 2.74
CA GLU A 86 -16.38 2.91 1.72
C GLU A 86 -15.68 3.85 0.71
N ASP A 87 -14.61 4.52 1.13
CA ASP A 87 -13.76 5.39 0.29
C ASP A 87 -12.76 4.60 -0.56
N LYS A 88 -12.86 3.26 -0.57
CA LYS A 88 -11.93 2.34 -1.26
C LYS A 88 -10.50 2.46 -0.77
N ASN A 89 -10.29 2.84 0.48
CA ASN A 89 -8.97 2.78 1.10
C ASN A 89 -8.82 1.48 1.88
N TRP A 90 -7.66 0.88 1.73
CA TRP A 90 -7.34 -0.37 2.37
C TRP A 90 -6.59 -0.09 3.66
N HIS A 91 -6.95 -0.84 4.70
CA HIS A 91 -6.37 -0.73 6.03
C HIS A 91 -5.89 -2.10 6.48
N ARG A 92 -4.71 -2.15 7.09
CA ARG A 92 -4.19 -3.38 7.68
C ARG A 92 -4.83 -3.60 9.05
N VAL A 93 -5.66 -4.62 9.14
CA VAL A 93 -6.49 -4.87 10.33
C VAL A 93 -5.82 -5.84 11.29
N LYS A 94 -5.23 -6.94 10.80
CA LYS A 94 -4.55 -7.93 11.65
C LYS A 94 -3.45 -8.62 10.87
N CYS A 95 -2.36 -9.00 11.53
CA CYS A 95 -1.31 -9.85 10.97
C CYS A 95 -1.07 -11.03 11.90
N PHE A 96 -0.79 -12.18 11.30
CA PHE A 96 -0.33 -13.37 12.02
C PHE A 96 1.16 -13.51 11.70
N THR A 97 2.00 -13.28 12.70
CA THR A 97 3.46 -13.47 12.67
C THR A 97 3.82 -14.65 13.55
#